data_AF-A0A8J4T774-F1
#
_entry.id   AF-A0A8J4T774-F1
#
_cell.length_a   1.000
_cell.length_b   1.000
_cell.length_c   1.000
_cell.angle_alpha   90.00
_cell.angle_beta   90.00
_cell.angle_gamma   90.00
#
_symmetry.space_group_name_H-M   'P 1'
#
loop_
_entity.id
_entity.type
_entity.pdbx_description
1 polymer ?
#
loop_
_entity_poly.entity_id
_entity_poly.type
_entity_poly.pdbx_seq_one_letter_code
_entity_poly.pdbx_strand_id
1 'polypeptide(L)'
;PRRRSWKLETTVLLTMAALCLLVVLRISLENKKRQKTTGKPRVKSEPQALPDLFWNLPHNCWKNVSVSNITGFSTLPENIKNFLFHRHCRHFPMLLNVPGKCGGPQNSADVFLLLVIKSSPPNYDRREVLRKTWASERLQSGVWIRTVFISGTAGNGLEKERLDKLLELENREYQDIIQWDFHDSFYNLTLKQILFLEWMERFCPHVHFLLNGDDDIFANTDNMVQYLKGLHDNDGSKHLFTGHLIQYVGPIREPASKYYIPVQVHESDRYPPYCGGGGFLLSQFTSRVIYNMSHSITLLPIDDVYMGICLEKAGLKPASHMGVKTAGLHIPSKKLDMYDPCYYRE
;
A
#
# COMPACT_ATOMS: atom_id res chain seq x y z
N PRO A 1 -60.61 6.06 -37.43
CA PRO A 1 -59.28 5.57 -37.92
C PRO A 1 -58.18 5.41 -36.83
N ARG A 2 -58.11 6.26 -35.79
CA ARG A 2 -56.97 6.27 -34.82
C ARG A 2 -56.99 5.23 -33.67
N ARG A 3 -58.13 4.63 -33.31
CA ARG A 3 -58.20 3.65 -32.19
C ARG A 3 -57.74 2.22 -32.53
N ARG A 4 -57.64 1.86 -33.82
CA ARG A 4 -57.20 0.52 -34.25
C ARG A 4 -55.67 0.41 -34.35
N SER A 5 -54.96 1.51 -34.59
CA SER A 5 -53.49 1.59 -34.67
C SER A 5 -52.81 1.35 -33.33
N TRP A 6 -53.32 1.97 -32.27
CA TRP A 6 -52.75 1.85 -30.91
C TRP A 6 -52.80 0.43 -30.34
N LYS A 7 -53.85 -0.34 -30.66
CA LYS A 7 -53.96 -1.75 -30.24
C LYS A 7 -52.98 -2.66 -30.98
N LEU A 8 -52.58 -2.30 -32.20
CA LEU A 8 -51.63 -3.08 -33.00
C LEU A 8 -50.18 -2.79 -32.58
N GLU A 9 -49.85 -1.52 -32.29
CA GLU A 9 -48.52 -1.13 -31.80
C GLU A 9 -48.23 -1.69 -30.40
N THR A 10 -49.22 -1.67 -29.50
CA THR A 10 -49.08 -2.25 -28.15
C THR A 10 -48.96 -3.77 -28.17
N THR A 11 -49.68 -4.47 -29.04
CA THR A 11 -49.51 -5.92 -29.18
C THR A 11 -48.16 -6.27 -29.80
N VAL A 12 -47.65 -5.51 -30.77
CA VAL A 12 -46.31 -5.71 -31.34
C VAL A 12 -45.20 -5.46 -30.31
N LEU A 13 -45.32 -4.44 -29.47
CA LEU A 13 -44.35 -4.18 -28.40
C LEU A 13 -44.35 -5.29 -27.35
N LEU A 14 -45.52 -5.79 -26.96
CA LEU A 14 -45.65 -6.89 -26.00
C LEU A 14 -45.10 -8.21 -26.55
N THR A 15 -45.32 -8.51 -27.84
CA THR A 15 -44.76 -9.72 -28.47
C THR A 15 -43.25 -9.63 -28.61
N MET A 16 -42.69 -8.46 -28.96
CA MET A 16 -41.24 -8.24 -29.02
C MET A 16 -40.58 -8.35 -27.65
N ALA A 17 -41.20 -7.82 -26.60
CA ALA A 17 -40.70 -7.95 -25.22
C ALA A 17 -40.71 -9.41 -24.75
N ALA A 18 -41.78 -10.16 -25.05
CA ALA A 18 -41.86 -11.58 -24.72
C ALA A 18 -40.80 -12.41 -25.46
N LEU A 19 -40.55 -12.10 -26.75
CA LEU A 19 -39.50 -12.76 -27.53
C LEU A 19 -38.10 -12.47 -26.97
N CYS A 20 -37.82 -11.22 -26.59
CA CYS A 20 -36.55 -10.85 -25.95
C CYS A 20 -36.36 -11.59 -24.62
N LEU A 21 -37.41 -11.70 -23.80
CA LEU A 21 -37.35 -12.42 -22.52
C LEU A 21 -37.04 -13.91 -22.74
N LEU A 22 -37.65 -14.53 -23.75
CA LEU A 22 -37.40 -15.93 -24.10
C LEU A 22 -35.97 -16.16 -24.60
N VAL A 23 -35.40 -15.22 -25.37
CA VAL A 23 -34.01 -15.29 -25.83
C VAL A 23 -33.04 -15.18 -24.64
N VAL A 24 -33.27 -14.22 -23.73
CA VAL A 24 -32.44 -14.06 -22.52
C VAL A 24 -32.50 -15.30 -21.62
N LEU A 25 -33.69 -15.88 -21.44
CA LEU A 25 -33.87 -17.12 -20.69
C LEU A 25 -33.16 -18.31 -21.35
N ARG A 26 -33.19 -18.41 -22.70
CA ARG A 26 -32.44 -19.43 -23.43
C ARG A 26 -30.93 -19.30 -23.25
N ILE A 27 -30.40 -18.08 -23.39
CA ILE A 27 -28.96 -17.80 -23.21
C ILE A 27 -28.54 -18.12 -21.78
N SER A 28 -29.35 -17.77 -20.78
CA SER A 28 -29.09 -18.09 -19.38
C SER A 28 -29.08 -19.61 -19.12
N LEU A 29 -30.01 -20.35 -19.72
CA LEU A 29 -30.06 -21.82 -19.63
C LEU A 29 -28.88 -22.49 -20.34
N GLU A 30 -28.43 -21.96 -21.50
CA GLU A 30 -27.24 -22.46 -22.19
C GLU A 30 -25.96 -22.17 -21.41
N ASN A 31 -25.81 -20.99 -20.81
CA ASN A 31 -24.69 -20.67 -19.94
C ASN A 31 -24.64 -21.58 -18.71
N LYS A 32 -25.80 -21.88 -18.11
CA LYS A 32 -25.90 -22.83 -16.98
C LYS A 32 -25.57 -24.27 -17.39
N LYS A 33 -25.84 -24.67 -18.64
CA LYS A 33 -25.38 -25.95 -19.21
C LYS A 33 -23.87 -25.96 -19.46
N ARG A 34 -23.29 -24.89 -20.01
CA ARG A 34 -21.83 -24.75 -20.24
C ARG A 34 -21.01 -24.79 -18.94
N GLN A 35 -21.54 -24.25 -17.85
CA GLN A 35 -20.91 -24.36 -16.52
C GLN A 35 -20.99 -25.77 -15.93
N LYS A 36 -21.94 -26.61 -16.35
CA LYS A 36 -22.03 -28.01 -15.90
C LYS A 36 -21.20 -28.99 -16.73
N THR A 37 -20.78 -28.62 -17.95
CA THR A 37 -20.01 -29.49 -18.86
C THR A 37 -18.51 -29.20 -18.93
N THR A 38 -18.00 -28.24 -18.17
CA THR A 38 -16.55 -28.02 -18.03
C THR A 38 -16.01 -28.86 -16.87
N GLY A 39 -15.37 -29.97 -17.23
CA GLY A 39 -14.75 -30.91 -16.30
C GLY A 39 -13.64 -30.26 -15.45
N LYS A 40 -13.45 -30.82 -14.24
CA LYS A 40 -12.40 -30.48 -13.27
C LYS A 40 -11.02 -30.33 -13.94
N PRO A 41 -10.30 -29.20 -13.73
CA PRO A 41 -8.88 -29.14 -14.03
C PRO A 41 -8.10 -30.11 -13.13
N ARG A 42 -7.18 -30.82 -13.74
CA ARG A 42 -6.22 -31.73 -13.11
C ARG A 42 -5.31 -30.92 -12.18
N VAL A 43 -5.41 -31.14 -10.87
CA VAL A 43 -4.50 -30.57 -9.86
C VAL A 43 -3.10 -31.10 -10.15
N LYS A 44 -2.20 -30.23 -10.64
CA LYS A 44 -0.76 -30.47 -10.60
C LYS A 44 -0.28 -30.06 -9.21
N SER A 45 0.42 -30.96 -8.55
CA SER A 45 1.01 -30.81 -7.22
C SER A 45 1.82 -29.52 -7.10
N GLU A 46 1.41 -28.66 -6.17
CA GLU A 46 2.21 -27.52 -5.67
C GLU A 46 3.52 -28.02 -5.03
N PRO A 47 4.63 -27.29 -5.21
CA PRO A 47 5.80 -27.47 -4.37
C PRO A 47 5.44 -27.11 -2.92
N GLN A 48 5.83 -27.98 -1.98
CA GLN A 48 5.56 -27.85 -0.55
C GLN A 48 5.89 -26.45 -0.03
N ALA A 49 4.84 -25.67 0.25
CA ALA A 49 4.94 -24.46 1.03
C ALA A 49 5.34 -24.82 2.47
N LEU A 50 6.23 -24.01 3.06
CA LEU A 50 6.54 -24.05 4.49
C LEU A 50 5.24 -24.09 5.33
N PRO A 51 5.19 -24.84 6.45
CA PRO A 51 3.94 -25.06 7.18
C PRO A 51 3.28 -23.75 7.63
N ASP A 52 1.97 -23.64 7.46
CA ASP A 52 1.04 -22.56 7.86
C ASP A 52 0.97 -22.29 9.37
N LEU A 53 2.07 -22.44 10.11
CA LEU A 53 2.09 -22.39 11.57
C LEU A 53 1.90 -20.96 12.13
N PHE A 54 2.06 -19.92 11.32
CA PHE A 54 1.92 -18.51 11.74
C PHE A 54 0.51 -17.94 11.57
N TRP A 55 -0.38 -18.60 10.83
CA TRP A 55 -1.78 -18.17 10.65
C TRP A 55 -2.70 -18.59 11.80
N ASN A 56 -2.20 -19.34 12.78
CA ASN A 56 -2.96 -19.78 13.96
C ASN A 56 -2.59 -19.03 15.24
N LEU A 57 -1.84 -17.93 15.16
CA LEU A 57 -1.65 -17.04 16.31
C LEU A 57 -3.00 -16.41 16.67
N PRO A 58 -3.32 -16.25 17.97
CA PRO A 58 -4.58 -15.63 18.37
C PRO A 58 -4.69 -14.25 17.71
N HIS A 59 -5.57 -14.14 16.71
CA HIS A 59 -5.77 -12.94 15.88
C HIS A 59 -6.31 -11.75 16.68
N ASN A 60 -6.70 -11.98 17.93
CA ASN A 60 -7.28 -10.97 18.78
C ASN A 60 -6.17 -10.20 19.47
N CYS A 61 -5.78 -9.09 18.84
CA CYS A 61 -5.11 -7.98 19.51
C CYS A 61 -6.03 -7.45 20.62
N TRP A 62 -5.66 -7.66 21.88
CA TRP A 62 -6.42 -7.15 23.02
C TRP A 62 -5.91 -5.78 23.45
N LYS A 63 -6.83 -4.93 23.93
CA LYS A 63 -6.47 -3.64 24.51
C LYS A 63 -5.56 -3.82 25.73
N ASN A 64 -4.35 -3.25 25.70
CA ASN A 64 -3.45 -3.28 26.86
C ASN A 64 -3.84 -2.20 27.88
N VAL A 65 -4.76 -2.52 28.79
CA VAL A 65 -5.28 -1.57 29.79
C VAL A 65 -4.21 -1.05 30.77
N SER A 66 -3.10 -1.76 30.98
CA SER A 66 -2.02 -1.34 31.90
C SER A 66 -1.38 -0.01 31.51
N VAL A 67 -1.42 0.35 30.23
CA VAL A 67 -0.94 1.62 29.67
C VAL A 67 -1.66 2.83 30.30
N SER A 68 -2.89 2.65 30.79
CA SER A 68 -3.62 3.72 31.48
C SER A 68 -2.95 4.21 32.78
N ASN A 69 -2.03 3.41 33.34
CA ASN A 69 -1.27 3.77 34.54
C ASN A 69 -0.07 4.68 34.25
N ILE A 70 0.24 4.96 32.97
CA ILE A 70 1.34 5.86 32.60
C ILE A 70 1.00 7.27 33.07
N THR A 71 1.98 7.95 33.70
CA THR A 71 1.84 9.33 34.16
C THR A 71 1.42 10.26 33.01
N GLY A 72 0.34 11.03 33.22
CA GLY A 72 -0.20 11.93 32.21
C GLY A 72 -1.01 11.26 31.09
N PHE A 73 -1.32 9.95 31.19
CA PHE A 73 -2.11 9.27 30.16
C PHE A 73 -3.50 9.87 29.96
N SER A 74 -4.18 10.25 31.05
CA SER A 74 -5.55 10.76 31.02
C SER A 74 -5.69 12.05 30.20
N THR A 75 -4.63 12.87 30.12
CA THR A 75 -4.60 14.15 29.38
C THR A 75 -4.24 13.97 27.90
N LEU A 76 -3.89 12.76 27.46
CA LEU A 76 -3.53 12.51 26.06
C LEU A 76 -4.76 12.58 25.13
N PRO A 77 -4.58 13.04 23.88
CA PRO A 77 -5.59 12.92 22.83
C PRO A 77 -6.00 11.46 22.58
N GLU A 78 -7.25 11.25 22.15
CA GLU A 78 -7.84 9.91 22.02
C GLU A 78 -7.11 9.02 21.00
N ASN A 79 -6.64 9.60 19.89
CA ASN A 79 -5.82 8.90 18.91
C ASN A 79 -4.49 8.39 19.51
N ILE A 80 -3.86 9.16 20.41
CA ILE A 80 -2.64 8.73 21.13
C ILE A 80 -2.96 7.61 22.12
N LYS A 81 -4.05 7.75 22.88
CA LYS A 81 -4.50 6.70 23.82
C LYS A 81 -4.75 5.39 23.07
N ASN A 82 -5.48 5.46 21.96
CA ASN A 82 -5.77 4.30 21.11
C ASN A 82 -4.50 3.68 20.54
N PHE A 83 -3.55 4.49 20.07
CA PHE A 83 -2.24 4.00 19.64
C PHE A 83 -1.52 3.27 20.78
N LEU A 84 -1.36 3.89 21.96
CA LEU A 84 -0.65 3.28 23.09
C LEU A 84 -1.30 1.98 23.57
N PHE A 85 -2.64 1.92 23.61
CA PHE A 85 -3.39 0.71 23.97
C PHE A 85 -3.09 -0.49 23.06
N HIS A 86 -2.86 -0.24 21.77
CA HIS A 86 -2.70 -1.29 20.75
C HIS A 86 -1.30 -1.35 20.15
N ARG A 87 -0.35 -0.56 20.66
CA ARG A 87 1.04 -0.42 20.17
C ARG A 87 1.81 -1.74 20.05
N HIS A 88 1.41 -2.73 20.84
CA HIS A 88 2.01 -4.06 20.88
C HIS A 88 1.48 -5.01 19.78
N CYS A 89 0.36 -4.66 19.15
CA CYS A 89 -0.29 -5.48 18.15
C CYS A 89 0.35 -5.30 16.78
N ARG A 90 0.84 -6.41 16.22
CA ARG A 90 1.61 -6.41 14.96
C ARG A 90 1.04 -7.34 13.91
N HIS A 91 0.14 -8.23 14.28
CA HIS A 91 -0.44 -9.22 13.38
C HIS A 91 -1.92 -8.92 13.18
N PHE A 92 -2.33 -8.85 11.93
CA PHE A 92 -3.72 -8.60 11.53
C PHE A 92 -4.07 -9.55 10.38
N PRO A 93 -5.31 -10.06 10.31
CA PRO A 93 -5.77 -10.87 9.19
C PRO A 93 -5.59 -10.13 7.86
N MET A 94 -5.16 -10.87 6.83
CA MET A 94 -5.09 -10.36 5.47
C MET A 94 -6.45 -10.55 4.80
N LEU A 95 -7.05 -9.46 4.33
CA LEU A 95 -8.35 -9.46 3.65
C LEU A 95 -8.18 -9.64 2.14
N LEU A 96 -7.18 -8.97 1.56
CA LEU A 96 -6.83 -9.05 0.15
C LEU A 96 -5.34 -9.35 0.01
N ASN A 97 -5.00 -10.27 -0.89
CA ASN A 97 -3.64 -10.70 -1.16
C ASN A 97 -3.41 -10.81 -2.68
N VAL A 98 -2.16 -10.57 -3.11
CA VAL A 98 -1.72 -10.66 -4.51
C VAL A 98 -0.43 -11.49 -4.62
N PRO A 99 -0.43 -12.77 -4.21
CA PRO A 99 0.79 -13.56 -4.03
C PRO A 99 1.60 -13.77 -5.33
N GLY A 100 0.96 -13.61 -6.49
CA GLY A 100 1.59 -13.70 -7.81
C GLY A 100 2.19 -12.39 -8.33
N LYS A 101 2.09 -11.26 -7.62
CA LYS A 101 2.49 -9.93 -8.14
C LYS A 101 3.96 -9.89 -8.56
N CYS A 102 4.84 -10.56 -7.82
CA CYS A 102 6.26 -10.67 -8.15
C CYS A 102 6.60 -11.96 -8.91
N GLY A 103 5.63 -12.62 -9.57
CA GLY A 103 5.83 -13.92 -10.19
C GLY A 103 6.02 -15.07 -9.19
N GLY A 104 5.74 -14.81 -7.91
CA GLY A 104 6.00 -15.71 -6.78
C GLY A 104 7.44 -15.60 -6.24
N PRO A 105 7.76 -16.31 -5.14
CA PRO A 105 9.02 -16.10 -4.42
C PRO A 105 10.27 -16.36 -5.28
N GLN A 106 10.21 -17.37 -6.14
CA GLN A 106 11.31 -17.80 -6.99
C GLN A 106 11.59 -16.85 -8.15
N ASN A 107 10.57 -16.14 -8.65
CA ASN A 107 10.70 -15.22 -9.78
C ASN A 107 10.72 -13.75 -9.33
N SER A 108 10.73 -13.49 -8.02
CA SER A 108 10.68 -12.12 -7.50
C SER A 108 11.88 -11.25 -7.89
N ALA A 109 13.01 -11.87 -8.26
CA ALA A 109 14.16 -11.20 -8.85
C ALA A 109 13.89 -10.60 -10.25
N ASP A 110 12.84 -11.04 -10.94
CA ASP A 110 12.44 -10.43 -12.22
C ASP A 110 11.87 -9.02 -12.02
N VAL A 111 11.47 -8.66 -10.79
CA VAL A 111 11.00 -7.32 -10.44
C VAL A 111 12.17 -6.47 -10.00
N PHE A 112 12.52 -5.48 -10.82
CA PHE A 112 13.60 -4.56 -10.52
C PHE A 112 13.16 -3.45 -9.56
N LEU A 113 11.98 -2.86 -9.79
CA LEU A 113 11.42 -1.82 -8.93
C LEU A 113 9.98 -2.15 -8.57
N LEU A 114 9.73 -2.32 -7.27
CA LEU A 114 8.37 -2.43 -6.73
C LEU A 114 7.93 -1.08 -6.15
N LEU A 115 6.89 -0.50 -6.72
CA LEU A 115 6.23 0.68 -6.20
C LEU A 115 5.24 0.25 -5.12
N VAL A 116 5.52 0.61 -3.88
CA VAL A 116 4.71 0.30 -2.71
C VAL A 116 4.01 1.57 -2.27
N ILE A 117 2.74 1.68 -2.65
CA ILE A 117 1.98 2.92 -2.48
C ILE A 117 1.04 2.77 -1.28
N LYS A 118 1.27 3.60 -0.26
CA LYS A 118 0.36 3.76 0.88
C LYS A 118 -0.91 4.45 0.40
N SER A 119 -2.02 3.73 0.43
CA SER A 119 -3.34 4.26 0.10
C SER A 119 -4.35 3.86 1.18
N SER A 120 -5.56 4.38 1.06
CA SER A 120 -6.69 4.03 1.93
C SER A 120 -7.91 3.68 1.09
N PRO A 121 -8.85 2.86 1.60
CA PRO A 121 -9.96 2.34 0.79
C PRO A 121 -10.73 3.40 -0.01
N PRO A 122 -11.05 4.60 0.52
CA PRO A 122 -11.78 5.64 -0.22
C PRO A 122 -11.02 6.22 -1.43
N ASN A 123 -9.70 6.07 -1.51
CA ASN A 123 -8.85 6.75 -2.50
C ASN A 123 -8.78 6.04 -3.86
N TYR A 124 -9.90 5.50 -4.35
CA TYR A 124 -9.98 4.83 -5.65
C TYR A 124 -9.44 5.72 -6.78
N ASP A 125 -9.89 6.97 -6.84
CA ASP A 125 -9.51 7.89 -7.92
C ASP A 125 -8.00 8.17 -7.95
N ARG A 126 -7.35 8.25 -6.77
CA ARG A 126 -5.89 8.43 -6.69
C ARG A 126 -5.18 7.20 -7.26
N ARG A 127 -5.55 5.99 -6.82
CA ARG A 127 -4.97 4.74 -7.32
C ARG A 127 -5.16 4.61 -8.83
N GLU A 128 -6.33 4.94 -9.33
CA GLU A 128 -6.66 4.90 -10.75
C GLU A 128 -5.81 5.86 -11.59
N VAL A 129 -5.60 7.10 -11.11
CA VAL A 129 -4.68 8.05 -11.76
C VAL A 129 -3.25 7.52 -11.75
N LEU A 130 -2.79 6.97 -10.62
CA LEU A 130 -1.45 6.41 -10.48
C LEU A 130 -1.21 5.26 -11.48
N ARG A 131 -2.15 4.31 -11.60
CA ARG A 131 -2.10 3.21 -12.58
C ARG A 131 -1.97 3.70 -14.02
N LYS A 132 -2.68 4.78 -14.35
CA LYS A 132 -2.70 5.39 -15.69
C LYS A 132 -1.50 6.29 -15.98
N THR A 133 -0.68 6.58 -14.97
CA THR A 133 0.43 7.51 -15.09
C THR A 133 1.75 6.86 -14.63
N TRP A 134 2.37 7.39 -13.59
CA TRP A 134 3.74 7.06 -13.21
C TRP A 134 3.88 5.70 -12.52
N ALA A 135 2.80 5.19 -11.94
CA ALA A 135 2.76 3.88 -11.30
C ALA A 135 2.24 2.76 -12.24
N SER A 136 2.20 3.03 -13.55
CA SER A 136 1.92 2.02 -14.56
C SER A 136 2.97 0.91 -14.54
N GLU A 137 2.51 -0.34 -14.47
CA GLU A 137 3.39 -1.50 -14.60
C GLU A 137 3.91 -1.62 -16.03
N ARG A 138 5.24 -1.60 -16.20
CA ARG A 138 5.86 -1.62 -17.53
C ARG A 138 7.31 -2.11 -17.48
N LEU A 139 7.81 -2.47 -18.65
CA LEU A 139 9.24 -2.66 -18.88
C LEU A 139 9.85 -1.29 -19.19
N GLN A 140 10.73 -0.80 -18.33
CA GLN A 140 11.42 0.48 -18.48
C GLN A 140 12.92 0.22 -18.61
N SER A 141 13.54 0.66 -19.72
CA SER A 141 14.99 0.47 -19.95
C SER A 141 15.48 -0.98 -19.70
N GLY A 142 14.66 -1.96 -20.11
CA GLY A 142 14.95 -3.39 -20.01
C GLY A 142 14.68 -4.03 -18.64
N VAL A 143 14.12 -3.31 -17.67
CA VAL A 143 13.81 -3.82 -16.32
C VAL A 143 12.34 -3.62 -15.96
N TRP A 144 11.77 -4.51 -15.15
CA TRP A 144 10.35 -4.46 -14.79
C TRP A 144 10.07 -3.55 -13.60
N ILE A 145 9.04 -2.71 -13.76
CA ILE A 145 8.40 -1.96 -12.69
C ILE A 145 7.05 -2.59 -12.39
N ARG A 146 6.78 -2.89 -11.12
CA ARG A 146 5.50 -3.41 -10.63
C ARG A 146 4.95 -2.50 -9.54
N THR A 147 3.63 -2.54 -9.32
CA THR A 147 2.97 -1.69 -8.34
C THR A 147 2.09 -2.51 -7.41
N VAL A 148 2.11 -2.15 -6.13
CA VAL A 148 1.14 -2.60 -5.11
C VAL A 148 0.64 -1.42 -4.31
N PHE A 149 -0.66 -1.39 -4.05
CA PHE A 149 -1.29 -0.50 -3.09
C PHE A 149 -1.47 -1.24 -1.77
N ILE A 150 -0.94 -0.68 -0.69
CA ILE A 150 -1.07 -1.24 0.66
C ILE A 150 -2.13 -0.46 1.42
N SER A 151 -3.07 -1.17 2.04
CA SER A 151 -4.24 -0.59 2.68
C SER A 151 -4.58 -1.27 4.00
N GLY A 152 -5.16 -0.50 4.93
CA GLY A 152 -5.97 -1.06 6.01
C GLY A 152 -7.45 -1.08 5.63
N THR A 153 -8.30 -1.01 6.64
CA THR A 153 -9.75 -0.82 6.54
C THR A 153 -10.12 0.61 6.92
N ALA A 154 -11.23 1.13 6.44
CA ALA A 154 -11.69 2.48 6.76
C ALA A 154 -13.20 2.49 7.06
N GLY A 155 -13.66 3.53 7.74
CA GLY A 155 -15.06 3.63 8.19
C GLY A 155 -15.39 2.67 9.33
N ASN A 156 -16.68 2.59 9.66
CA ASN A 156 -17.22 1.69 10.69
C ASN A 156 -18.54 1.05 10.23
N GLY A 157 -18.91 -0.08 10.84
CA GLY A 157 -20.15 -0.80 10.53
C GLY A 157 -20.38 -0.98 9.02
N LEU A 158 -21.53 -0.51 8.54
CA LEU A 158 -21.93 -0.59 7.14
C LEU A 158 -20.98 0.15 6.18
N GLU A 159 -20.35 1.25 6.62
CA GLU A 159 -19.40 1.98 5.78
C GLU A 159 -18.13 1.15 5.54
N LYS A 160 -17.62 0.50 6.59
CA LYS A 160 -16.49 -0.43 6.47
C LYS A 160 -16.80 -1.57 5.50
N GLU A 161 -17.94 -2.23 5.68
CA GLU A 161 -18.38 -3.32 4.79
C GLU A 161 -18.47 -2.86 3.34
N ARG A 162 -19.01 -1.67 3.09
CA ARG A 162 -19.10 -1.08 1.75
C ARG A 162 -17.72 -0.80 1.16
N LEU A 163 -16.82 -0.17 1.91
CA LEU A 163 -15.48 0.17 1.44
C LEU A 163 -14.64 -1.09 1.17
N ASP A 164 -14.69 -2.08 2.07
CA ASP A 164 -14.02 -3.37 1.87
C ASP A 164 -14.55 -4.07 0.61
N LYS A 165 -15.87 -4.00 0.36
CA LYS A 165 -16.46 -4.58 -0.85
C LYS A 165 -16.03 -3.86 -2.13
N LEU A 166 -15.94 -2.53 -2.11
CA LEU A 166 -15.46 -1.75 -3.25
C LEU A 166 -14.00 -2.07 -3.56
N LEU A 167 -13.16 -2.18 -2.53
CA LEU A 167 -11.75 -2.52 -2.66
C LEU A 167 -11.56 -3.95 -3.19
N GLU A 168 -12.40 -4.89 -2.75
CA GLU A 168 -12.41 -6.25 -3.29
C GLU A 168 -12.75 -6.26 -4.79
N LEU A 169 -13.75 -5.48 -5.21
CA LEU A 169 -14.13 -5.37 -6.63
C LEU A 169 -13.02 -4.73 -7.48
N GLU A 170 -12.39 -3.68 -6.97
CA GLU A 170 -11.22 -3.07 -7.61
C GLU A 170 -10.07 -4.06 -7.75
N ASN A 171 -9.75 -4.80 -6.67
CA ASN A 171 -8.65 -5.76 -6.70
C ASN A 171 -8.93 -6.93 -7.64
N ARG A 172 -10.19 -7.35 -7.83
CA ARG A 172 -10.53 -8.39 -8.83
C ARG A 172 -10.14 -7.99 -10.26
N GLU A 173 -10.17 -6.70 -10.57
CA GLU A 173 -9.76 -6.18 -11.88
C GLU A 173 -8.25 -6.01 -11.97
N TYR A 174 -7.65 -5.32 -10.98
CA TYR A 174 -6.26 -4.87 -11.09
C TYR A 174 -5.21 -5.78 -10.44
N GLN A 175 -5.63 -6.64 -9.51
CA GLN A 175 -4.77 -7.59 -8.78
C GLN A 175 -3.51 -6.91 -8.20
N ASP A 176 -3.66 -5.71 -7.63
CA ASP A 176 -2.57 -4.88 -7.12
C ASP A 176 -2.81 -4.33 -5.70
N ILE A 177 -3.79 -4.85 -4.96
CA ILE A 177 -4.11 -4.39 -3.61
C ILE A 177 -3.79 -5.47 -2.58
N ILE A 178 -3.01 -5.08 -1.57
CA ILE A 178 -2.80 -5.85 -0.34
C ILE A 178 -3.53 -5.13 0.80
N GLN A 179 -4.43 -5.84 1.47
CA GLN A 179 -5.25 -5.27 2.54
C GLN A 179 -5.17 -6.13 3.80
N TRP A 180 -5.02 -5.47 4.95
CA TRP A 180 -5.10 -6.08 6.28
C TRP A 180 -6.24 -5.48 7.11
N ASP A 181 -6.79 -6.26 8.03
CA ASP A 181 -7.92 -5.89 8.88
C ASP A 181 -7.51 -5.05 10.10
N PHE A 182 -6.81 -3.94 9.87
CA PHE A 182 -6.58 -2.90 10.87
C PHE A 182 -7.20 -1.58 10.43
N HIS A 183 -7.55 -0.69 11.36
CA HIS A 183 -8.09 0.61 11.00
C HIS A 183 -6.99 1.51 10.42
N ASP A 184 -7.16 1.89 9.16
CA ASP A 184 -6.23 2.72 8.43
C ASP A 184 -6.28 4.16 8.93
N SER A 185 -5.17 4.62 9.49
CA SER A 185 -5.03 5.96 10.04
C SER A 185 -3.59 6.40 9.99
N PHE A 186 -3.36 7.71 10.10
CA PHE A 186 -2.01 8.28 10.15
C PHE A 186 -1.14 7.64 11.24
N TYR A 187 -1.70 7.32 12.41
CA TYR A 187 -0.96 6.74 13.54
C TYR A 187 -0.65 5.24 13.36
N ASN A 188 -1.25 4.60 12.35
CA ASN A 188 -1.03 3.19 12.01
C ASN A 188 -0.20 3.01 10.72
N LEU A 189 0.38 4.07 10.16
CA LEU A 189 1.21 3.97 8.96
C LEU A 189 2.43 3.05 9.18
N THR A 190 3.04 3.11 10.37
CA THR A 190 4.14 2.21 10.72
C THR A 190 3.73 0.75 10.73
N LEU A 191 2.55 0.44 11.28
CA LEU A 191 1.98 -0.91 11.27
C LEU A 191 1.74 -1.37 9.82
N LYS A 192 1.15 -0.51 8.98
CA LYS A 192 0.94 -0.77 7.55
C LYS A 192 2.25 -1.14 6.86
N GLN A 193 3.32 -0.38 7.13
CA GLN A 193 4.63 -0.61 6.53
C GLN A 193 5.25 -1.93 6.99
N ILE A 194 5.15 -2.29 8.27
CA ILE A 194 5.70 -3.55 8.79
C ILE A 194 4.95 -4.75 8.24
N LEU A 195 3.62 -4.68 8.17
CA LEU A 195 2.78 -5.73 7.58
C LEU A 195 3.14 -5.96 6.10
N PHE A 196 3.40 -4.88 5.36
CA PHE A 196 3.92 -5.00 4.00
C PHE A 196 5.29 -5.67 3.94
N LEU A 197 6.22 -5.30 4.82
CA LEU A 197 7.55 -5.92 4.85
C LEU A 197 7.48 -7.43 5.18
N GLU A 198 6.56 -7.84 6.06
CA GLU A 198 6.25 -9.25 6.31
C GLU A 198 5.75 -9.96 5.05
N TRP A 199 4.81 -9.34 4.33
CA TRP A 199 4.29 -9.87 3.07
C TRP A 199 5.40 -10.00 2.01
N MET A 200 6.29 -9.01 1.93
CA MET A 200 7.41 -9.01 0.99
C MET A 200 8.36 -10.18 1.24
N GLU A 201 8.74 -10.47 2.49
CA GLU A 201 9.61 -11.61 2.81
C GLU A 201 9.02 -12.95 2.35
N ARG A 202 7.69 -13.06 2.29
CA ARG A 202 7.01 -14.29 1.86
C ARG A 202 6.78 -14.36 0.35
N PHE A 203 6.34 -13.28 -0.28
CA PHE A 203 5.83 -13.30 -1.66
C PHE A 203 6.72 -12.60 -2.68
N CYS A 204 7.62 -11.72 -2.22
CA CYS A 204 8.51 -10.93 -3.05
C CYS A 204 9.94 -10.80 -2.47
N PRO A 205 10.58 -11.88 -1.99
CA PRO A 205 11.82 -11.80 -1.21
C PRO A 205 13.04 -11.31 -2.01
N HIS A 206 13.05 -11.44 -3.33
CA HIS A 206 14.21 -11.16 -4.18
C HIS A 206 14.03 -9.97 -5.13
N VAL A 207 12.99 -9.15 -4.94
CA VAL A 207 12.89 -7.85 -5.66
C VAL A 207 14.18 -7.05 -5.47
N HIS A 208 14.59 -6.22 -6.43
CA HIS A 208 15.86 -5.48 -6.29
C HIS A 208 15.68 -4.23 -5.43
N PHE A 209 14.74 -3.37 -5.83
CA PHE A 209 14.50 -2.07 -5.20
C PHE A 209 13.03 -1.80 -4.99
N LEU A 210 12.76 -0.89 -4.07
CA LEU A 210 11.43 -0.44 -3.71
C LEU A 210 11.37 1.08 -3.75
N LEU A 211 10.22 1.61 -4.16
CA LEU A 211 9.77 2.93 -3.79
C LEU A 211 8.67 2.76 -2.75
N ASN A 212 8.89 3.21 -1.53
CA ASN A 212 7.79 3.44 -0.60
C ASN A 212 7.29 4.87 -0.83
N GLY A 213 6.00 5.04 -1.11
CA GLY A 213 5.43 6.37 -1.36
C GLY A 213 3.98 6.50 -0.94
N ASP A 214 3.49 7.74 -0.90
CA ASP A 214 2.08 8.06 -0.64
C ASP A 214 1.28 8.13 -1.95
N ASP A 215 -0.04 8.05 -1.88
CA ASP A 215 -0.91 8.10 -3.08
C ASP A 215 -1.21 9.53 -3.60
N ASP A 216 -0.63 10.56 -2.97
CA ASP A 216 -0.73 11.97 -3.35
C ASP A 216 0.60 12.61 -3.78
N ILE A 217 1.53 11.79 -4.25
CA ILE A 217 2.78 12.27 -4.85
C ILE A 217 2.84 12.08 -6.37
N PHE A 218 3.80 12.77 -6.97
CA PHE A 218 4.31 12.46 -8.30
C PHE A 218 5.71 11.85 -8.17
N ALA A 219 5.97 10.78 -8.93
CA ALA A 219 7.26 10.12 -8.99
C ALA A 219 7.69 9.91 -10.44
N ASN A 220 8.87 10.42 -10.81
CA ASN A 220 9.46 10.10 -12.10
C ASN A 220 10.16 8.73 -12.02
N THR A 221 9.43 7.67 -12.35
CA THR A 221 9.93 6.29 -12.26
C THR A 221 11.00 5.95 -13.31
N ASP A 222 11.11 6.74 -14.39
CA ASP A 222 12.19 6.61 -15.38
C ASP A 222 13.53 7.06 -14.79
N ASN A 223 13.54 8.22 -14.12
CA ASN A 223 14.73 8.73 -13.43
C ASN A 223 15.15 7.80 -12.29
N MET A 224 14.19 7.20 -11.58
CA MET A 224 14.48 6.20 -10.55
C MET A 224 15.20 4.99 -11.14
N VAL A 225 14.71 4.44 -12.26
CA VAL A 225 15.37 3.31 -12.94
C VAL A 225 16.79 3.71 -13.39
N GLN A 226 16.96 4.89 -13.96
CA GLN A 226 18.28 5.37 -14.37
C GLN A 226 19.25 5.49 -13.18
N TYR A 227 18.80 6.09 -12.08
CA TYR A 227 19.59 6.23 -10.85
C TYR A 227 19.99 4.86 -10.30
N LEU A 228 19.03 3.93 -10.14
CA LEU A 228 19.26 2.62 -9.56
C LEU A 228 20.18 1.76 -10.42
N LYS A 229 20.04 1.79 -11.75
CA LYS A 229 20.96 1.09 -12.66
C LYS A 229 22.38 1.67 -12.65
N GLY A 230 22.53 2.94 -12.25
CA GLY A 230 23.82 3.60 -12.09
C GLY A 230 24.56 3.24 -10.80
N LEU A 231 23.92 2.53 -9.86
CA LEU A 231 24.56 2.06 -8.63
C LEU A 231 25.48 0.87 -8.94
N HIS A 232 26.75 1.17 -9.23
CA HIS A 232 27.77 0.15 -9.44
C HIS A 232 27.84 -0.80 -8.22
N ASP A 233 27.78 -2.11 -8.48
CA ASP A 233 27.80 -3.19 -7.50
C ASP A 233 26.67 -3.20 -6.47
N ASN A 234 25.52 -2.57 -6.75
CA ASN A 234 24.31 -2.75 -5.95
C ASN A 234 23.14 -3.16 -6.84
N ASP A 235 22.81 -4.43 -6.81
CA ASP A 235 21.63 -5.03 -7.46
C ASP A 235 20.42 -5.11 -6.51
N GLY A 236 20.46 -4.44 -5.36
CA GLY A 236 19.48 -4.59 -4.28
C GLY A 236 20.01 -5.37 -3.08
N SER A 237 21.17 -6.03 -3.22
CA SER A 237 21.83 -6.80 -2.15
C SER A 237 22.61 -5.97 -1.14
N LYS A 238 22.83 -4.67 -1.38
CA LYS A 238 23.55 -3.75 -0.48
C LYS A 238 22.66 -2.62 -0.01
N HIS A 239 23.05 -2.01 1.11
CA HIS A 239 22.30 -0.92 1.70
C HIS A 239 22.07 0.24 0.72
N LEU A 240 20.79 0.56 0.52
CA LEU A 240 20.30 1.78 -0.10
C LEU A 240 19.07 2.21 0.70
N PHE A 241 19.08 3.44 1.20
CA PHE A 241 17.91 4.12 1.72
C PHE A 241 18.08 5.61 1.44
N THR A 242 17.36 6.14 0.46
CA THR A 242 17.59 7.51 -0.01
C THR A 242 16.30 8.25 -0.29
N GLY A 243 16.26 9.53 0.07
CA GLY A 243 15.04 10.32 0.12
C GLY A 243 15.32 11.77 0.50
N HIS A 244 14.29 12.48 0.97
CA HIS A 244 14.46 13.78 1.59
C HIS A 244 14.96 13.61 3.03
N LEU A 245 16.28 13.66 3.20
CA LEU A 245 16.94 13.45 4.49
C LEU A 245 16.63 14.59 5.48
N ILE A 246 16.04 14.23 6.63
CA ILE A 246 15.76 15.11 7.76
C ILE A 246 16.68 14.72 8.92
N GLN A 247 17.33 15.71 9.52
CA GLN A 247 18.31 15.53 10.61
C GLN A 247 18.17 16.63 11.65
N TYR A 248 18.69 16.38 12.86
CA TYR A 248 18.75 17.34 13.95
C TYR A 248 17.36 17.85 14.40
N VAL A 249 16.34 17.00 14.25
CA VAL A 249 14.96 17.26 14.68
C VAL A 249 14.55 16.31 15.81
N GLY A 250 13.41 16.60 16.42
CA GLY A 250 12.81 15.78 17.46
C GLY A 250 11.29 15.75 17.37
N PRO A 251 10.63 15.05 18.31
CA PRO A 251 9.18 14.97 18.38
C PRO A 251 8.53 16.36 18.52
N ILE A 252 7.47 16.61 17.77
CA ILE A 252 6.64 17.80 17.99
C ILE A 252 5.77 17.55 19.21
N ARG A 253 5.93 18.37 20.26
CA ARG A 253 5.18 18.25 21.53
C ARG A 253 3.93 19.13 21.59
N GLU A 254 3.57 19.80 20.49
CA GLU A 254 2.35 20.60 20.35
C GLU A 254 1.14 19.71 20.01
N PRO A 255 0.14 19.55 20.90
CA PRO A 255 -1.01 18.66 20.67
C PRO A 255 -1.85 18.97 19.42
N ALA A 256 -1.86 20.22 18.95
CA ALA A 256 -2.58 20.60 17.74
C ALA A 256 -1.89 20.13 16.44
N SER A 257 -0.62 19.71 16.51
CA SER A 257 0.12 19.24 15.34
C SER A 257 -0.34 17.87 14.87
N LYS A 258 -0.47 17.69 13.55
CA LYS A 258 -0.66 16.35 12.92
C LYS A 258 0.44 15.37 13.36
N TYR A 259 1.66 15.88 13.58
CA TYR A 259 2.84 15.13 13.96
C TYR A 259 3.11 15.14 15.48
N TYR A 260 2.08 15.40 16.29
CA TYR A 260 2.20 15.41 17.75
C TYR A 260 2.63 14.04 18.28
N ILE A 261 3.75 14.02 19.02
CA ILE A 261 4.26 12.83 19.68
C ILE A 261 4.61 13.20 21.13
N PRO A 262 3.82 12.76 22.14
CA PRO A 262 4.09 13.05 23.54
C PRO A 262 5.22 12.19 24.12
N VAL A 263 5.73 12.60 25.28
CA VAL A 263 6.83 11.91 25.99
C VAL A 263 6.48 10.45 26.33
N GLN A 264 5.20 10.16 26.59
CA GLN A 264 4.68 8.82 26.85
C GLN A 264 4.79 7.88 25.64
N VAL A 265 4.90 8.42 24.43
CA VAL A 265 5.11 7.65 23.19
C VAL A 265 6.60 7.51 22.89
N HIS A 266 7.35 8.61 23.01
CA HIS A 266 8.79 8.69 22.75
C HIS A 266 9.44 9.70 23.70
N GLU A 267 10.19 9.20 24.68
CA GLU A 267 10.77 9.99 25.77
C GLU A 267 11.90 10.92 25.28
N SER A 268 12.74 10.44 24.37
CA SER A 268 13.84 11.23 23.81
C SER A 268 13.33 12.46 23.06
N ASP A 269 14.01 13.59 23.20
CA ASP A 269 13.71 14.81 22.45
C ASP A 269 14.42 14.86 21.09
N ARG A 270 14.99 13.73 20.64
CA ARG A 270 15.66 13.60 19.35
C ARG A 270 15.17 12.39 18.59
N TYR A 271 15.09 12.57 17.27
CA TYR A 271 14.96 11.48 16.32
C TYR A 271 16.31 11.17 15.66
N PRO A 272 16.56 9.91 15.26
CA PRO A 272 17.66 9.60 14.37
C PRO A 272 17.44 10.26 13.01
N PRO A 273 18.48 10.38 12.16
CA PRO A 273 18.30 10.72 10.76
C PRO A 273 17.28 9.81 10.09
N TYR A 274 16.37 10.38 9.29
CA TYR A 274 15.37 9.64 8.53
C TYR A 274 15.08 10.35 7.20
N CYS A 275 14.56 9.63 6.20
CA CYS A 275 13.99 10.28 5.01
C CYS A 275 12.50 10.52 5.27
N GLY A 276 12.07 11.78 5.25
CA GLY A 276 10.69 12.14 5.55
C GLY A 276 9.86 12.42 4.31
N GLY A 277 8.56 12.11 4.38
CA GLY A 277 7.45 12.56 3.53
C GLY A 277 7.47 12.07 2.08
N GLY A 278 6.28 11.73 1.55
CA GLY A 278 6.01 11.54 0.14
C GLY A 278 6.57 10.25 -0.48
N GLY A 279 7.85 9.97 -0.26
CA GLY A 279 8.45 8.68 -0.56
C GLY A 279 9.97 8.63 -0.47
N PHE A 280 10.50 7.40 -0.43
CA PHE A 280 11.92 7.10 -0.41
C PHE A 280 12.22 5.81 -1.18
N LEU A 281 13.43 5.73 -1.74
CA LEU A 281 13.94 4.53 -2.40
C LEU A 281 14.72 3.68 -1.40
N LEU A 282 14.53 2.38 -1.46
CA LEU A 282 15.28 1.43 -0.66
C LEU A 282 15.59 0.14 -1.43
N SER A 283 16.73 -0.47 -1.11
CA SER A 283 17.10 -1.81 -1.58
C SER A 283 16.32 -2.89 -0.83
N GLN A 284 16.18 -4.09 -1.42
CA GLN A 284 15.70 -5.28 -0.73
C GLN A 284 16.51 -5.64 0.52
N PHE A 285 17.84 -5.51 0.47
CA PHE A 285 18.68 -5.76 1.65
C PHE A 285 18.22 -4.89 2.82
N THR A 286 18.00 -3.60 2.56
CA THR A 286 17.58 -2.64 3.59
C THR A 286 16.17 -2.90 4.08
N SER A 287 15.22 -3.25 3.20
CA SER A 287 13.85 -3.56 3.61
C SER A 287 13.81 -4.77 4.57
N ARG A 288 14.61 -5.80 4.28
CA ARG A 288 14.79 -6.98 5.14
C ARG A 288 15.43 -6.63 6.48
N VAL A 289 16.46 -5.79 6.50
CA VAL A 289 17.08 -5.30 7.74
C VAL A 289 16.05 -4.54 8.59
N ILE A 290 15.27 -3.65 7.99
CA ILE A 290 14.22 -2.90 8.69
C ILE A 290 13.19 -3.86 9.29
N TYR A 291 12.72 -4.84 8.52
CA TYR A 291 11.77 -5.85 9.01
C TYR A 291 12.32 -6.61 10.22
N ASN A 292 13.56 -7.11 10.13
CA ASN A 292 14.21 -7.84 11.21
C ASN A 292 14.38 -6.97 12.47
N MET A 293 14.78 -5.70 12.32
CA MET A 293 14.92 -4.78 13.45
C MET A 293 13.56 -4.47 14.09
N SER A 294 12.50 -4.37 13.27
CA SER A 294 11.15 -3.98 13.72
C SER A 294 10.62 -4.88 14.83
N HIS A 295 10.96 -6.17 14.83
CA HIS A 295 10.51 -7.14 15.85
C HIS A 295 10.92 -6.75 17.28
N SER A 296 11.99 -5.98 17.43
CA SER A 296 12.56 -5.60 18.73
C SER A 296 12.45 -4.10 19.03
N ILE A 297 11.78 -3.32 18.18
CA ILE A 297 11.60 -1.87 18.34
C ILE A 297 10.12 -1.58 18.48
N THR A 298 9.70 -1.03 19.60
CA THR A 298 8.31 -0.63 19.86
C THR A 298 7.82 0.36 18.80
N LEU A 299 6.64 0.12 18.21
CA LEU A 299 6.08 0.93 17.12
C LEU A 299 6.09 2.42 17.46
N LEU A 300 6.39 3.29 16.49
CA LEU A 300 6.21 4.74 16.61
C LEU A 300 5.13 5.15 15.61
N PRO A 301 4.23 6.11 15.88
CA PRO A 301 3.19 6.49 14.93
C PRO A 301 3.71 7.08 13.61
N ILE A 302 4.89 7.71 13.65
CA ILE A 302 5.51 8.32 12.46
C ILE A 302 6.36 7.26 11.77
N ASP A 303 5.88 6.77 10.63
CA ASP A 303 6.47 5.67 9.85
C ASP A 303 7.88 5.98 9.36
N ASP A 304 8.08 7.16 8.81
CA ASP A 304 9.39 7.60 8.31
C ASP A 304 10.45 7.62 9.43
N VAL A 305 10.08 8.13 10.60
CA VAL A 305 10.97 8.15 11.78
C VAL A 305 11.22 6.73 12.28
N TYR A 306 10.19 5.87 12.27
CA TYR A 306 10.36 4.46 12.66
C TYR A 306 11.36 3.74 11.74
N MET A 307 11.33 3.98 10.43
CA MET A 307 12.35 3.45 9.52
C MET A 307 13.74 3.95 9.90
N GLY A 308 13.89 5.23 10.25
CA GLY A 308 15.14 5.80 10.77
C GLY A 308 15.65 5.10 12.04
N ILE A 309 14.76 4.80 13.00
CA ILE A 309 15.10 4.06 14.23
C ILE A 309 15.57 2.64 13.89
N CYS A 310 14.91 1.95 12.96
CA CYS A 310 15.35 0.64 12.49
C CYS A 310 16.74 0.68 11.85
N LEU A 311 17.02 1.68 11.02
CA LEU A 311 18.34 1.88 10.39
C LEU A 311 19.42 2.16 11.45
N GLU A 312 19.15 3.08 12.39
CA GLU A 312 20.10 3.41 13.45
C GLU A 312 20.45 2.18 14.30
N LYS A 313 19.45 1.38 14.69
CA LYS A 313 19.68 0.14 15.43
C LYS A 313 20.53 -0.87 14.66
N ALA A 314 20.41 -0.90 13.34
CA ALA A 314 21.21 -1.75 12.45
C ALA A 314 22.61 -1.16 12.12
N GLY A 315 22.94 0.04 12.61
CA GLY A 315 24.18 0.73 12.25
C GLY A 315 24.21 1.28 10.82
N LEU A 316 23.04 1.42 10.19
CA LEU A 316 22.85 1.96 8.84
C LEU A 316 22.38 3.41 8.89
N LYS A 317 22.50 4.13 7.76
CA LYS A 317 22.15 5.55 7.69
C LYS A 317 21.39 5.89 6.41
N PRO A 318 20.30 6.65 6.49
CA PRO A 318 19.66 7.19 5.30
C PRO A 318 20.56 8.22 4.61
N ALA A 319 20.40 8.37 3.30
CA ALA A 319 21.07 9.35 2.46
C ALA A 319 20.08 10.37 1.87
N SER A 320 20.59 11.56 1.56
CA SER A 320 19.82 12.57 0.83
C SER A 320 19.90 12.31 -0.67
N HIS A 321 18.80 12.51 -1.40
CA HIS A 321 18.80 12.57 -2.86
C HIS A 321 18.15 13.85 -3.36
N MET A 322 18.85 14.59 -4.23
CA MET A 322 18.39 15.89 -4.76
C MET A 322 17.07 15.81 -5.56
N GLY A 323 16.76 14.64 -6.13
CA GLY A 323 15.52 14.40 -6.87
C GLY A 323 14.27 14.31 -5.98
N VAL A 324 14.41 14.23 -4.65
CA VAL A 324 13.27 14.05 -3.73
C VAL A 324 12.92 15.39 -3.09
N LYS A 325 11.86 16.02 -3.62
CA LYS A 325 11.47 17.41 -3.33
C LYS A 325 10.13 17.48 -2.60
N THR A 326 10.14 17.19 -1.30
CA THR A 326 8.92 17.11 -0.47
C THR A 326 8.27 18.47 -0.16
N ALA A 327 9.04 19.56 -0.24
CA ALA A 327 8.55 20.93 -0.10
C ALA A 327 8.05 21.54 -1.43
N GLY A 328 7.93 20.72 -2.48
CA GLY A 328 7.60 21.17 -3.84
C GLY A 328 8.81 21.69 -4.62
N LEU A 329 8.55 22.13 -5.86
CA LEU A 329 9.55 22.69 -6.76
C LEU A 329 9.75 24.18 -6.48
N HIS A 330 11.00 24.61 -6.34
CA HIS A 330 11.32 26.03 -6.31
C HIS A 330 11.25 26.61 -7.73
N ILE A 331 10.28 27.49 -7.97
CA ILE A 331 10.10 28.17 -9.25
C ILE A 331 10.63 29.60 -9.11
N PRO A 332 11.71 29.98 -9.82
CA PRO A 332 12.42 31.25 -9.59
C PRO A 332 11.58 32.51 -9.82
N SER A 333 10.47 32.40 -10.53
CA SER A 333 9.62 33.54 -10.90
C SER A 333 8.16 33.15 -11.02
N LYS A 334 7.27 33.99 -10.47
CA LYS A 334 5.81 33.86 -10.62
C LYS A 334 5.31 34.04 -12.06
N LYS A 335 6.17 34.53 -12.97
CA LYS A 335 5.85 34.69 -14.41
C LYS A 335 6.04 33.40 -15.21
N LEU A 336 6.75 32.42 -14.65
CA LEU A 336 6.97 31.13 -15.30
C LEU A 336 5.76 30.24 -15.05
N ASP A 337 5.44 29.39 -16.03
CA ASP A 337 4.40 28.38 -15.87
C ASP A 337 4.82 27.40 -14.77
N MET A 338 4.01 27.27 -13.72
CA MET A 338 4.29 26.36 -12.62
C MET A 338 4.08 24.89 -12.97
N TYR A 339 3.40 24.63 -14.08
CA TYR A 339 3.12 23.30 -14.59
C TYR A 339 4.03 22.91 -15.75
N ASP A 340 5.10 23.67 -16.01
CA ASP A 340 6.07 23.33 -17.04
C ASP A 340 6.62 21.90 -16.79
N PRO A 341 6.37 20.95 -17.71
CA PRO A 341 6.81 19.57 -17.56
C PRO A 341 8.33 19.43 -17.41
N CYS A 342 9.12 20.42 -17.85
CA CYS A 342 10.57 20.40 -17.76
C CYS A 342 11.06 20.32 -16.30
N TYR A 343 10.32 20.86 -15.33
CA TYR A 343 10.70 20.78 -13.92
C TYR A 343 10.61 19.37 -13.33
N TYR A 344 9.92 18.45 -14.01
CA TYR A 344 9.68 17.07 -13.59
C TYR A 344 10.50 16.06 -14.40
N ARG A 345 11.26 16.53 -15.40
CA ARG A 345 12.10 15.70 -16.27
C ARG A 345 13.43 15.34 -15.61
N GLU A 346 14.00 16.25 -14.82
CA GLU A 346 15.31 16.14 -14.17
C GLU A 346 15.13 15.91 -12.66
#